data_AF-A0A1F3YB95-F1
#
_entry.id   AF-A0A1F3YB95-F1
#
_cell.length_a   1.000
_cell.length_b   1.000
_cell.length_c   1.000
_cell.angle_alpha   90.00
_cell.angle_beta   90.00
_cell.angle_gamma   90.00
#
_symmetry.space_group_name_H-M   'P 1'
#
loop_
_entity.id
_entity.type
_entity.pdbx_description
1 polymer ?
#
loop_
_entity_poly.entity_id
_entity_poly.type
_entity_poly.pdbx_seq_one_letter_code
_entity_poly.pdbx_strand_id
1 'polypeptide(L)'
;MVALLLIAVLIGVFLERALYYRELAEKSAMEQVAMDLRSSVNLRVAELVLENRFAELGAMPAQNPMDLLAGKPQNYLGVLDEPQPASQAGGNWYFDKKSKEVVYCVDLGRYFAPDESGRSCVSWHVVLVPGTDASAAPQWARFALVKPYRWF
;
A
#
# COMPACT_ATOMS: atom_id res chain seq x y z
N MET A 1 -1.92 42.95 -23.68
CA MET A 1 -0.71 42.25 -23.19
C MET A 1 -0.70 42.07 -21.67
N VAL A 2 -0.97 43.10 -20.86
CA VAL A 2 -0.98 42.99 -19.38
C VAL A 2 -1.96 41.94 -18.84
N ALA A 3 -3.17 41.86 -19.40
CA ALA A 3 -4.15 40.83 -19.01
C ALA A 3 -3.65 39.40 -19.26
N LEU A 4 -2.91 39.17 -20.36
CA LEU A 4 -2.34 37.85 -20.67
C LEU A 4 -1.24 37.47 -19.67
N LEU A 5 -0.41 38.43 -19.24
CA LEU A 5 0.61 38.21 -18.22
C LEU A 5 -0.03 37.87 -16.88
N LEU A 6 -1.08 38.59 -16.47
CA LEU A 6 -1.85 38.27 -15.26
C LEU A 6 -2.43 36.85 -15.31
N ILE A 7 -3.09 36.49 -16.42
CA ILE A 7 -3.67 35.16 -16.61
C ILE A 7 -2.58 34.08 -16.55
N ALA A 8 -1.43 34.29 -17.18
CA ALA A 8 -0.32 33.33 -17.16
C ALA A 8 0.21 33.10 -15.74
N VAL A 9 0.36 34.17 -14.94
CA VAL A 9 0.79 34.06 -13.53
C VAL A 9 -0.24 33.30 -12.70
N LEU A 10 -1.53 33.61 -12.86
CA LEU A 10 -2.63 32.93 -12.18
C LEU A 10 -2.67 31.43 -12.51
N ILE A 11 -2.51 31.08 -13.79
CA ILE A 11 -2.46 29.67 -14.24
C ILE A 11 -1.25 28.96 -13.64
N GLY A 12 -0.08 29.60 -13.62
CA GLY A 12 1.14 29.02 -13.03
C GLY A 12 0.97 28.66 -11.56
N VAL A 13 0.45 29.60 -10.75
CA VAL A 13 0.17 29.38 -9.33
C VAL A 13 -0.90 28.30 -9.11
N PHE A 14 -1.94 28.31 -9.95
CA PHE A 14 -2.99 27.30 -9.88
C PHE A 14 -2.45 25.90 -10.18
N LEU A 15 -1.60 25.74 -11.21
CA LEU A 15 -0.99 24.46 -11.55
C LEU A 15 -0.13 23.91 -10.42
N GLU A 16 0.73 24.73 -9.81
CA GLU A 16 1.55 24.27 -8.68
C GLU A 16 0.70 23.76 -7.52
N ARG A 17 -0.34 24.52 -7.18
CA ARG A 17 -1.23 24.15 -6.08
C ARG A 17 -2.08 22.93 -6.41
N ALA A 18 -2.54 22.80 -7.65
CA ALA A 18 -3.27 21.63 -8.13
C ALA A 18 -2.41 20.36 -8.07
N LEU A 19 -1.13 20.43 -8.45
CA LEU A 19 -0.19 19.32 -8.33
C LEU A 19 0.03 18.90 -6.88
N TYR A 20 0.19 19.87 -5.98
CA TYR A 20 0.32 19.60 -4.55
C TYR A 20 -0.91 18.88 -3.97
N TYR A 21 -2.12 19.37 -4.28
CA TYR A 21 -3.35 18.71 -3.83
C TYR A 21 -3.53 17.31 -4.44
N ARG A 22 -3.09 17.10 -5.68
CA ARG A 22 -3.13 15.79 -6.32
C ARG A 22 -2.26 14.77 -5.59
N GLU A 23 -1.05 15.17 -5.18
CA GLU A 23 -0.15 14.31 -4.41
C GLU A 23 -0.69 14.00 -3.00
N LEU A 24 -1.30 14.99 -2.33
CA LEU A 24 -1.98 14.76 -1.05
C LEU A 24 -3.18 13.81 -1.18
N ALA A 25 -3.95 13.94 -2.26
CA ALA A 25 -5.06 13.05 -2.55
C ALA A 25 -4.58 11.62 -2.81
N GLU A 26 -3.47 11.46 -3.54
CA GLU A 26 -2.85 10.15 -3.78
C GLU A 26 -2.40 9.50 -2.46
N LYS A 27 -1.70 10.25 -1.60
CA LYS A 27 -1.32 9.78 -0.26
C LYS A 27 -2.54 9.34 0.55
N SER A 28 -3.56 10.18 0.62
CA SER A 28 -4.78 9.89 1.39
C SER A 28 -5.50 8.64 0.87
N ALA A 29 -5.58 8.47 -0.45
CA ALA A 29 -6.19 7.29 -1.05
C ALA A 29 -5.38 6.03 -0.74
N MET A 30 -4.04 6.11 -0.81
CA MET A 30 -3.15 5.01 -0.47
C MET A 30 -3.30 4.60 1.00
N GLU A 31 -3.30 5.58 1.92
CA GLU A 31 -3.45 5.35 3.36
C GLU A 31 -4.81 4.75 3.70
N GLN A 32 -5.88 5.19 3.03
CA GLN A 32 -7.22 4.62 3.19
C GLN A 32 -7.25 3.13 2.84
N VAL A 33 -6.72 2.75 1.68
CA VAL A 33 -6.64 1.33 1.27
C VAL A 33 -5.79 0.52 2.24
N ALA A 34 -4.68 1.08 2.73
CA ALA A 34 -3.83 0.42 3.72
C ALA A 34 -4.54 0.22 5.08
N MET A 35 -5.39 1.17 5.50
CA MET A 35 -6.22 1.05 6.70
C MET A 35 -7.30 -0.01 6.54
N ASP A 36 -7.95 -0.06 5.37
CA ASP A 36 -8.97 -1.08 5.06
C ASP A 36 -8.35 -2.49 5.03
N LEU A 37 -7.17 -2.65 4.40
CA LEU A 37 -6.37 -3.87 4.44
C LEU A 37 -6.02 -4.29 5.87
N ARG A 38 -5.59 -3.35 6.70
CA ARG A 38 -5.27 -3.65 8.11
C ARG A 38 -6.50 -4.12 8.88
N SER A 39 -7.65 -3.51 8.63
CA SER A 39 -8.91 -3.88 9.26
C SER A 39 -9.37 -5.28 8.83
N SER A 40 -9.34 -5.57 7.53
CA SER A 40 -9.75 -6.88 6.99
C SER A 40 -8.84 -8.01 7.47
N VAL A 41 -7.52 -7.78 7.52
CA VAL A 41 -6.55 -8.72 8.10
C VAL A 41 -6.87 -8.98 9.58
N ASN A 42 -7.14 -7.94 10.38
CA ASN A 42 -7.48 -8.12 11.80
C ASN A 42 -8.78 -8.89 12.01
N LEU A 43 -9.82 -8.60 11.21
CA LEU A 43 -11.09 -9.33 11.25
C LEU A 43 -10.90 -10.81 10.90
N ARG A 44 -10.12 -11.10 9.86
CA ARG A 44 -9.82 -12.48 9.46
C ARG A 44 -9.03 -13.23 10.53
N VAL A 45 -8.07 -12.56 11.18
CA VAL A 45 -7.35 -13.13 12.32
C VAL A 45 -8.32 -13.45 13.46
N ALA A 46 -9.20 -12.52 13.82
CA ALA A 46 -10.17 -12.73 14.89
C ALA A 46 -11.11 -13.92 14.60
N GLU A 47 -11.61 -14.03 13.37
CA GLU A 47 -12.42 -15.17 12.91
C GLU A 47 -11.67 -16.50 13.07
N LEU A 48 -10.42 -16.57 12.59
CA LEU A 48 -9.62 -17.80 12.67
C LEU A 48 -9.25 -18.18 14.11
N VAL A 49 -9.03 -17.20 14.99
CA VAL A 49 -8.81 -17.44 16.42
C VAL A 49 -10.08 -17.97 17.09
N LEU A 50 -11.24 -17.38 16.80
CA LEU A 50 -12.53 -17.83 17.35
C LEU A 50 -12.89 -19.25 16.88
N GLU A 51 -12.53 -19.62 15.66
CA GLU A 51 -12.72 -20.96 15.10
C GLU A 51 -11.62 -21.96 15.51
N ASN A 52 -10.63 -21.53 16.30
CA ASN A 52 -9.49 -22.37 16.73
C ASN A 52 -8.67 -22.93 15.55
N ARG A 53 -8.68 -22.24 14.39
CA ARG A 53 -8.03 -22.63 13.12
C ARG A 53 -6.62 -22.06 13.01
N PHE A 54 -5.76 -22.35 13.99
CA PHE A 54 -4.40 -21.82 14.05
C PHE A 54 -3.49 -22.25 12.89
N ALA A 55 -3.78 -23.39 12.24
CA ALA A 55 -3.07 -23.82 11.04
C ALA A 55 -3.25 -22.83 9.87
N GLU A 56 -4.43 -22.22 9.75
CA GLU A 56 -4.73 -21.26 8.68
C GLU A 56 -4.23 -19.85 9.01
N LEU A 57 -4.11 -19.50 10.29
CA LEU A 57 -3.36 -18.32 10.72
C LEU A 57 -1.91 -18.41 10.23
N GLY A 58 -1.27 -19.57 10.36
CA GLY A 58 0.08 -19.80 9.83
C GLY A 58 0.18 -19.65 8.30
N ALA A 59 -0.92 -19.86 7.56
CA ALA A 59 -0.97 -19.71 6.11
C ALA A 59 -1.32 -18.29 5.64
N MET A 60 -1.74 -17.37 6.52
CA MET A 60 -2.12 -16.00 6.14
C MET A 60 -1.03 -15.23 5.39
N PRO A 61 0.26 -15.28 5.76
CA PRO A 61 1.30 -14.59 5.01
C PRO A 61 1.50 -15.13 3.59
N ALA A 62 1.04 -16.36 3.31
CA ALA A 62 1.08 -16.95 1.97
C ALA A 62 -0.13 -16.56 1.12
N GLN A 63 -1.19 -16.02 1.72
CA GLN A 63 -2.40 -15.61 1.05
C GLN A 63 -2.31 -14.13 0.66
N ASN A 64 -3.00 -13.76 -0.41
CA ASN A 64 -3.06 -12.37 -0.85
C ASN A 64 -4.05 -11.59 0.03
N PRO A 65 -3.59 -10.62 0.84
CA PRO A 65 -4.48 -9.86 1.73
C PRO A 65 -5.44 -8.94 0.96
N MET A 66 -5.20 -8.66 -0.33
CA MET A 66 -6.18 -7.97 -1.19
C MET A 66 -7.46 -8.79 -1.41
N ASP A 67 -7.41 -10.12 -1.28
CA ASP A 67 -8.61 -10.97 -1.39
C ASP A 67 -9.49 -10.91 -0.13
N LEU A 68 -8.97 -10.35 0.97
CA LEU A 68 -9.74 -10.11 2.20
C LEU A 68 -10.58 -8.83 2.12
N LEU A 69 -10.33 -7.95 1.15
CA LEU A 69 -11.15 -6.75 0.97
C LEU A 69 -12.49 -7.11 0.36
N ALA A 70 -13.55 -6.49 0.86
CA ALA A 70 -14.90 -6.62 0.31
C ALA A 70 -14.98 -6.20 -1.17
N GLY A 71 -14.11 -5.29 -1.61
CA GLY A 71 -13.95 -4.90 -3.01
C GLY A 71 -12.51 -4.50 -3.30
N LYS A 72 -11.95 -5.06 -4.37
CA LYS A 72 -10.59 -4.71 -4.83
C LYS A 72 -10.59 -3.27 -5.35
N PRO A 73 -9.57 -2.46 -5.01
CA PRO A 73 -9.50 -1.10 -5.50
C PRO A 73 -9.31 -1.09 -7.03
N GLN A 74 -9.86 -0.08 -7.72
CA GLN A 74 -9.89 -0.03 -9.19
C GLN A 74 -8.48 0.01 -9.83
N ASN A 75 -7.51 0.49 -9.08
CA ASN A 75 -6.10 0.57 -9.44
C ASN A 75 -5.30 -0.69 -9.04
N TYR A 76 -5.96 -1.82 -8.83
CA TYR A 76 -5.31 -3.10 -8.56
C TYR A 76 -4.99 -3.86 -9.85
N LEU A 77 -3.71 -4.04 -10.15
CA LEU A 77 -3.19 -4.73 -11.33
C LEU A 77 -3.25 -6.27 -11.21
N GLY A 78 -3.47 -6.80 -10.01
CA GLY A 78 -3.48 -8.24 -9.78
C GLY A 78 -2.22 -8.78 -9.11
N VAL A 79 -2.07 -10.10 -9.22
CA VAL A 79 -0.92 -10.85 -8.72
C VAL A 79 0.15 -10.88 -9.81
N LEU A 80 1.36 -10.42 -9.49
CA LEU A 80 2.50 -10.41 -10.39
C LEU A 80 3.56 -11.38 -9.88
N ASP A 81 4.02 -12.30 -10.74
CA ASP A 81 5.07 -13.26 -10.40
C ASP A 81 6.48 -12.62 -10.43
N GLU A 82 6.68 -11.60 -11.27
CA GLU A 82 7.94 -10.86 -11.38
C GLU A 82 7.70 -9.40 -11.77
N PRO A 83 7.24 -8.56 -10.83
CA PRO A 83 6.95 -7.16 -11.12
C PRO A 83 8.26 -6.39 -11.39
N GLN A 84 8.45 -5.88 -12.61
CA GLN A 84 9.50 -4.91 -12.90
C GLN A 84 9.05 -3.52 -12.42
N PRO A 85 9.66 -2.97 -11.35
CA PRO A 85 9.17 -1.73 -10.72
C PRO A 85 9.22 -0.53 -11.67
N ALA A 86 10.19 -0.50 -12.58
CA ALA A 86 10.36 0.56 -13.58
C ALA A 86 9.34 0.51 -14.73
N SER A 87 8.64 -0.60 -14.89
CA SER A 87 7.63 -0.82 -15.93
C SER A 87 6.20 -0.61 -15.43
N GLN A 88 6.00 -0.48 -14.11
CA GLN A 88 4.65 -0.31 -13.57
C GLN A 88 4.24 1.15 -13.67
N ALA A 89 3.08 1.39 -14.30
CA ALA A 89 2.45 2.69 -14.26
C ALA A 89 2.17 3.06 -12.80
N GLY A 90 2.56 4.25 -12.38
CA GLY A 90 2.31 4.73 -11.03
C GLY A 90 0.81 4.90 -10.76
N GLY A 91 0.45 4.97 -9.48
CA GLY A 91 -0.93 5.04 -9.01
C GLY A 91 -1.58 3.67 -8.81
N ASN A 92 -0.82 2.58 -8.91
CA ASN A 92 -1.34 1.23 -8.99
C ASN A 92 -0.85 0.33 -7.85
N TRP A 93 -1.71 -0.59 -7.44
CA TRP A 93 -1.45 -1.65 -6.47
C TRP A 93 -1.21 -2.98 -7.18
N TYR A 94 -0.29 -3.79 -6.66
CA TYR A 94 -0.13 -5.18 -7.08
C TYR A 94 0.32 -6.05 -5.91
N PHE A 95 0.14 -7.36 -6.05
CA PHE A 95 0.67 -8.35 -5.11
C PHE A 95 1.87 -9.06 -5.74
N ASP A 96 3.04 -8.93 -5.14
CA ASP A 96 4.24 -9.67 -5.52
C ASP A 96 4.16 -11.07 -4.91
N LYS A 97 4.06 -12.09 -5.77
CA LYS A 97 3.94 -13.49 -5.33
C LYS A 97 5.26 -14.08 -4.82
N LYS A 98 6.42 -13.59 -5.30
CA LYS A 98 7.74 -14.01 -4.82
C LYS A 98 7.97 -13.52 -3.40
N SER A 99 7.74 -12.24 -3.18
CA SER A 99 7.97 -11.59 -1.87
C SER A 99 6.78 -11.76 -0.92
N LYS A 100 5.61 -12.14 -1.44
CA LYS A 100 4.32 -12.18 -0.73
C LYS A 100 3.96 -10.82 -0.12
N GLU A 101 4.23 -9.76 -0.88
CA GLU A 101 4.06 -8.37 -0.47
C GLU A 101 2.99 -7.69 -1.31
N VAL A 102 2.19 -6.83 -0.67
CA VAL A 102 1.36 -5.87 -1.38
C VAL A 102 2.20 -4.63 -1.63
N VAL A 103 2.30 -4.20 -2.87
CA VAL A 103 3.11 -3.05 -3.27
C VAL A 103 2.21 -2.03 -3.95
N TYR A 104 2.36 -0.76 -3.57
CA TYR A 104 1.78 0.38 -4.26
C TYR A 104 2.90 1.18 -4.92
N CYS A 105 2.78 1.47 -6.21
CA CYS A 105 3.70 2.39 -6.88
C CYS A 105 3.05 3.76 -7.03
N VAL A 106 3.76 4.81 -6.62
CA VAL A 106 3.30 6.20 -6.61
C VAL A 106 3.38 6.79 -8.02
N ASP A 107 2.32 7.46 -8.48
CA ASP A 107 2.24 8.17 -9.77
C ASP A 107 2.92 9.54 -9.71
N LEU A 108 2.58 10.35 -8.70
CA LEU A 108 3.16 11.68 -8.50
C LEU A 108 4.12 11.71 -7.32
N GLY A 109 5.37 11.38 -7.56
CA GLY A 109 6.43 11.39 -6.55
C GLY A 109 7.25 12.69 -6.48
N ARG A 110 6.68 13.87 -6.77
CA ARG A 110 7.48 15.12 -6.77
C ARG A 110 8.01 15.45 -5.36
N TYR A 111 7.33 15.02 -4.30
CA TYR A 111 7.81 15.08 -2.91
C TYR A 111 8.02 13.71 -2.24
N PHE A 112 7.84 12.60 -2.97
CA PHE A 112 8.11 11.27 -2.45
C PHE A 112 9.61 10.96 -2.53
N ALA A 113 10.25 10.69 -1.39
CA ALA A 113 11.62 10.22 -1.38
C ALA A 113 11.65 8.76 -1.87
N PRO A 114 12.31 8.46 -3.01
CA PRO A 114 12.43 7.10 -3.47
C PRO A 114 13.19 6.25 -2.43
N ASP A 115 12.80 4.98 -2.32
CA ASP A 115 13.50 3.98 -1.51
C ASP A 115 14.97 3.84 -1.94
N GLU A 116 15.83 3.19 -1.14
CA GLU A 116 17.27 3.00 -1.42
C GLU A 116 17.58 2.41 -2.81
N SER A 117 16.59 1.77 -3.44
CA SER A 117 16.67 1.22 -4.80
C SER A 117 16.22 2.20 -5.90
N GLY A 118 15.98 3.48 -5.61
CA GLY A 118 15.46 4.47 -6.56
C GLY A 118 13.99 4.25 -6.95
N ARG A 119 13.24 3.49 -6.14
CA ARG A 119 11.84 3.11 -6.42
C ARG A 119 10.89 4.01 -5.64
N SER A 120 9.89 4.58 -6.32
CA SER A 120 8.76 5.28 -5.69
C SER A 120 7.61 4.32 -5.38
N CYS A 121 7.91 3.17 -4.79
CA CYS A 121 6.89 2.18 -4.42
C CYS A 121 6.96 1.88 -2.92
N VAL A 122 5.80 1.76 -2.30
CA VAL A 122 5.63 1.40 -0.89
C VAL A 122 5.22 -0.07 -0.82
N SER A 123 5.93 -0.86 -0.03
CA SER A 123 5.65 -2.28 0.18
C SER A 123 5.13 -2.56 1.59
N TRP A 124 4.09 -3.39 1.67
CA TRP A 124 3.52 -3.91 2.91
C TRP A 124 3.53 -5.44 2.90
N HIS A 125 3.75 -6.01 4.08
CA HIS A 125 3.77 -7.45 4.29
C HIS A 125 2.92 -7.82 5.51
N VAL A 126 2.30 -8.99 5.45
CA VAL A 126 1.59 -9.56 6.60
C VAL A 126 2.61 -10.26 7.48
N VAL A 127 2.95 -9.67 8.62
CA VAL A 127 3.87 -10.26 9.58
C VAL A 127 3.07 -11.04 10.62
N LEU A 128 3.37 -12.33 10.77
CA LEU A 128 2.90 -13.11 11.92
C LEU A 128 3.66 -12.64 13.13
N VAL A 129 2.94 -12.28 14.20
CA VAL A 129 3.60 -11.98 15.46
C VAL A 129 3.37 -13.16 16.40
N PRO A 130 4.47 -13.81 16.85
CA PRO A 130 4.36 -14.94 17.75
C PRO A 130 3.69 -14.50 19.06
N GLY A 131 2.86 -15.40 19.62
CA GLY A 131 2.36 -15.24 20.98
C GLY A 131 3.55 -15.22 21.97
N THR A 132 3.33 -14.68 23.16
CA THR A 132 4.34 -14.49 24.22
C THR A 132 5.09 -15.77 24.66
N ASP A 133 4.65 -16.94 24.22
CA ASP A 133 5.32 -18.22 24.47
C ASP A 133 5.93 -18.76 23.17
N ALA A 134 7.24 -18.97 23.17
CA ALA A 134 8.05 -19.40 22.00
C ALA A 134 7.68 -20.78 21.40
N SER A 135 6.65 -21.45 21.94
CA SER A 135 6.12 -22.75 21.49
C SER A 135 4.61 -22.70 21.18
N ALA A 136 3.97 -21.54 21.35
CA ALA A 136 2.56 -21.36 21.04
C ALA A 136 2.37 -21.00 19.56
N ALA A 137 1.37 -21.62 18.92
CA ALA A 137 0.92 -21.24 17.59
C ALA A 137 0.74 -19.71 17.49
N PRO A 138 1.01 -19.08 16.32
CA PRO A 138 0.93 -17.63 16.18
C PRO A 138 -0.46 -17.14 16.59
N GLN A 139 -0.51 -16.27 17.62
CA GLN A 139 -1.78 -15.78 18.18
C GLN A 139 -2.35 -14.61 17.39
N TRP A 140 -1.54 -13.91 16.57
CA TRP A 140 -2.01 -12.79 15.78
C TRP A 140 -1.17 -12.54 14.52
N ALA A 141 -1.80 -12.04 13.46
CA ALA A 141 -1.13 -11.54 12.26
C ALA A 141 -1.40 -10.04 12.13
N ARG A 142 -0.40 -9.26 11.71
CA ARG A 142 -0.54 -7.83 11.48
C ARG A 142 -0.03 -7.44 10.10
N PHE A 143 -0.81 -6.61 9.43
CA PHE A 143 -0.34 -5.88 8.25
C PHE A 143 0.65 -4.80 8.69
N ALA A 144 1.93 -4.97 8.34
CA ALA A 144 3.01 -4.06 8.71
C ALA A 144 3.73 -3.55 7.46
N LEU A 145 4.24 -2.33 7.55
CA LEU A 145 5.08 -1.78 6.51
C LEU A 145 6.42 -2.53 6.49
N VAL A 146 6.84 -2.95 5.30
CA VAL A 146 8.14 -3.63 5.12
C VAL A 146 9.26 -2.62 5.24
N LYS A 147 9.04 -1.41 4.71
CA LYS A 147 10.00 -0.32 4.76
C LYS A 147 9.34 0.97 5.26
N PRO A 148 9.99 1.71 6.17
CA PRO A 148 9.55 3.05 6.52
C PRO A 148 9.71 3.93 5.27
N TYR A 149 8.61 4.38 4.70
CA TYR A 149 8.64 5.39 3.63
C TYR A 149 8.51 6.78 4.25
N ARG A 150 9.11 7.78 3.61
CA ARG A 150 9.00 9.18 4.01
C ARG A 150 8.31 9.97 2.91
N TRP A 151 7.12 10.46 3.24
CA TRP A 151 6.34 11.36 2.39
C TRP A 151 6.23 12.69 3.14
N PHE A 152 7.07 13.66 2.71
CA PHE A 152 7.50 14.88 3.43
C PHE A 152 8.43 14.64 4.65
#